data_AF-A0A8T7FNW0-F1
#
_entry.id   AF-A0A8T7FNW0-F1
#
_cell.length_a   1.000
_cell.length_b   1.000
_cell.length_c   1.000
_cell.angle_alpha   90.00
_cell.angle_beta   90.00
_cell.angle_gamma   90.00
#
_symmetry.space_group_name_H-M   'P 1'
#
loop_
_entity.id
_entity.type
_entity.pdbx_description
1 polymer ?
#
loop_
_entity_poly.entity_id
_entity_poly.type
_entity_poly.pdbx_seq_one_letter_code
_entity_poly.pdbx_strand_id
1 'polypeptide(L)'
;MPDQIYVIGHINPDTDSIASAMGYAWLLRERDGANTVAARAGALNAQTSWVLKTLGLEAPLLLTDASPRFDSVMQRLDSLGPRRPARHGMDARQPHRWSRSHR
;
A
#
# COMPACT_ATOMS: atom_id res chain seq x y z
N MET A 1 -4.77 10.56 18.21
CA MET A 1 -3.76 9.69 17.58
C MET A 1 -4.25 9.42 16.17
N PRO A 2 -3.47 9.63 15.11
CA PRO A 2 -3.90 9.25 13.77
C PRO A 2 -4.14 7.74 13.72
N ASP A 3 -5.26 7.33 13.13
CA ASP A 3 -5.61 5.91 13.02
C ASP A 3 -4.50 5.17 12.26
N GLN A 4 -4.09 4.01 12.78
CA GLN A 4 -3.06 3.19 12.16
C GLN A 4 -3.66 2.39 11.00
N ILE A 5 -3.09 2.56 9.81
CA ILE A 5 -3.54 1.92 8.59
C ILE A 5 -2.65 0.70 8.33
N TYR A 6 -3.26 -0.49 8.25
CA TYR A 6 -2.55 -1.70 7.86
C TYR A 6 -2.64 -1.93 6.35
N VAL A 7 -1.50 -2.11 5.70
CA VAL A 7 -1.43 -2.49 4.29
C VAL A 7 -1.18 -3.99 4.22
N ILE A 8 -2.11 -4.73 3.62
CA ILE A 8 -2.07 -6.19 3.52
C ILE A 8 -2.25 -6.67 2.08
N GLY A 9 -1.62 -7.79 1.75
CA GLY A 9 -1.91 -8.58 0.55
C GLY A 9 -3.01 -9.62 0.77
N HIS A 10 -3.07 -10.63 -0.10
CA HIS A 10 -4.07 -11.69 -0.02
C HIS A 10 -3.80 -12.71 1.11
N ILE A 11 -4.82 -13.52 1.40
CA ILE A 11 -4.73 -14.70 2.28
C ILE A 11 -3.76 -15.70 1.64
N ASN A 12 -2.93 -16.38 2.45
CA ASN A 12 -1.81 -17.21 1.97
C ASN A 12 -0.83 -16.40 1.10
N PRO A 13 -0.16 -15.39 1.68
CA PRO A 13 0.60 -14.40 0.92
C PRO A 13 1.76 -15.05 0.15
N ASP A 14 1.92 -14.64 -1.09
CA ASP A 14 3.11 -14.91 -1.89
C ASP A 14 4.14 -13.77 -1.75
N THR A 15 5.31 -13.94 -2.39
CA THR A 15 6.38 -12.94 -2.32
C THR A 15 5.95 -11.58 -2.87
N ASP A 16 5.15 -11.57 -3.95
CA ASP A 16 4.66 -10.33 -4.56
C ASP A 16 3.73 -9.58 -3.61
N SER A 17 2.80 -10.28 -2.97
CA SER A 17 1.89 -9.70 -1.98
C SER A 17 2.61 -9.08 -0.79
N ILE A 18 3.66 -9.75 -0.28
CA ILE A 18 4.48 -9.22 0.81
C ILE A 18 5.27 -7.99 0.36
N ALA A 19 5.97 -8.09 -0.77
CA ALA A 19 6.77 -6.99 -1.30
C ALA A 19 5.92 -5.77 -1.62
N SER A 20 4.76 -5.97 -2.26
CA SER A 20 3.80 -4.92 -2.59
C SER A 20 3.23 -4.25 -1.33
N ALA A 21 2.87 -5.02 -0.30
CA ALA A 21 2.39 -4.45 0.96
C ALA A 21 3.45 -3.60 1.67
N MET A 22 4.70 -4.08 1.71
CA MET A 22 5.82 -3.36 2.30
C MET A 22 6.15 -2.07 1.54
N GLY A 23 6.28 -2.16 0.21
CA GLY A 23 6.59 -1.02 -0.63
C GLY A 23 5.49 0.04 -0.61
N TYR A 24 4.23 -0.39 -0.60
CA TYR A 24 3.10 0.53 -0.58
C TYR A 24 2.92 1.23 0.76
N ALA A 25 3.10 0.53 1.90
CA ALA A 25 3.13 1.17 3.21
C ALA A 25 4.26 2.21 3.30
N TRP A 26 5.45 1.87 2.83
CA TRP A 26 6.56 2.83 2.76
C TRP A 26 6.21 4.06 1.91
N LEU A 27 5.64 3.84 0.71
CA LEU A 27 5.26 4.92 -0.20
C LEU A 27 4.23 5.87 0.42
N LEU A 28 3.19 5.34 1.07
CA LEU A 28 2.16 6.16 1.72
C LEU A 28 2.72 6.97 2.89
N ARG A 29 3.65 6.39 3.65
CA ARG A 29 4.34 7.11 4.72
C ARG A 29 5.18 8.26 4.15
N GLU A 30 5.95 7.99 3.11
CA GLU A 30 6.86 8.98 2.50
C GLU A 30 6.12 10.07 1.74
N ARG A 31 5.07 9.71 0.99
CA ARG A 31 4.32 10.64 0.13
C ARG A 31 3.27 11.44 0.90
N ASP A 32 2.52 10.79 1.78
CA ASP A 32 1.31 11.37 2.39
C ASP A 32 1.47 11.61 3.90
N GLY A 33 2.59 11.21 4.51
CA GLY A 33 2.76 11.25 5.97
C GLY A 33 1.80 10.32 6.72
N ALA A 34 1.22 9.32 6.04
CA ALA A 34 0.21 8.45 6.61
C ALA A 34 0.83 7.48 7.63
N ASN A 35 0.13 7.25 8.75
CA ASN A 35 0.51 6.27 9.77
C ASN A 35 0.21 4.85 9.30
N THR A 36 1.03 4.34 8.39
CA THR A 36 0.84 3.04 7.71
C THR A 36 1.83 2.00 8.20
N VAL A 37 1.41 0.74 8.27
CA VAL A 37 2.26 -0.42 8.63
C VAL A 37 1.95 -1.58 7.69
N ALA A 38 3.00 -2.22 7.15
CA ALA A 38 2.84 -3.42 6.34
C ALA A 38 2.53 -4.63 7.23
N ALA A 39 1.56 -5.44 6.79
CA ALA A 39 1.13 -6.63 7.48
C ALA A 39 0.83 -7.77 6.49
N ARG A 40 0.68 -8.98 7.01
CA ARG A 40 0.38 -10.20 6.26
C ARG A 40 -0.80 -10.94 6.87
N ALA A 41 -1.66 -11.48 6.00
CA ALA A 41 -2.87 -12.21 6.38
C ALA A 41 -2.65 -13.74 6.48
N GLY A 42 -1.41 -14.20 6.55
CA GLY A 42 -1.08 -15.62 6.58
C GLY A 42 0.38 -15.91 6.85
N ALA A 43 0.72 -17.19 6.97
CA ALA A 43 2.09 -17.66 7.14
C ALA A 43 2.96 -17.32 5.92
N LEU A 44 4.23 -17.01 6.17
CA LEU A 44 5.20 -16.82 5.09
C LEU A 44 5.60 -18.19 4.53
N ASN A 45 5.68 -18.28 3.20
CA ASN A 45 6.30 -19.43 2.56
C ASN A 45 7.85 -19.36 2.66
N ALA A 46 8.52 -20.45 2.30
CA ALA A 46 9.99 -20.56 2.39
C ALA A 46 10.72 -19.59 1.45
N GLN A 47 10.18 -19.39 0.23
CA GLN A 47 10.73 -18.46 -0.76
C GLN A 47 10.74 -17.03 -0.22
N THR A 48 9.60 -16.55 0.26
CA THR A 48 9.47 -15.19 0.81
C THR A 48 10.32 -15.01 2.06
N SER A 49 10.36 -16.01 2.95
CA SER A 49 11.23 -15.98 4.13
C SER A 49 12.71 -15.89 3.75
N TRP A 50 13.13 -16.64 2.74
CA TRP A 50 14.50 -16.60 2.23
C TRP A 50 14.84 -15.23 1.63
N VAL A 51 13.94 -14.64 0.84
CA VAL A 51 14.11 -13.30 0.26
C VAL A 51 14.26 -12.25 1.36
N LEU A 52 13.35 -12.23 2.35
CA LEU A 52 13.41 -11.28 3.46
C LEU A 52 14.73 -11.39 4.23
N LYS A 53 15.16 -12.62 4.55
CA LYS A 53 16.44 -12.86 5.23
C LYS A 53 17.63 -12.41 4.39
N THR A 54 17.61 -12.67 3.08
CA THR A 54 18.69 -12.30 2.15
C THR A 54 18.81 -10.78 2.03
N LEU A 55 17.69 -10.07 2.10
CA LEU A 55 17.63 -8.60 2.08
C LEU A 55 17.81 -7.95 3.46
N GLY A 56 17.92 -8.73 4.54
CA GLY A 56 18.00 -8.21 5.90
C GLY A 56 16.74 -7.47 6.35
N LEU A 57 15.58 -7.82 5.77
CA LEU A 57 14.30 -7.17 6.07
C LEU A 57 13.51 -7.97 7.12
N GLU A 58 12.92 -7.24 8.06
CA GLU A 58 12.00 -7.83 9.04
C GLU A 58 10.68 -8.26 8.38
N ALA A 59 10.15 -9.39 8.84
CA ALA A 59 8.88 -9.90 8.35
C ALA A 59 7.72 -8.98 8.75
N PRO A 60 6.76 -8.70 7.84
CA PRO A 60 5.57 -7.94 8.19
C PRO A 60 4.74 -8.59 9.30
N LEU A 61 4.03 -7.76 10.05
CA LEU A 61 3.16 -8.17 11.16
C LEU A 61 2.12 -9.20 10.68
N LEU A 62 2.03 -10.34 11.37
CA LEU A 62 0.95 -11.30 11.12
C LEU A 62 -0.35 -10.79 11.74
N LEU A 63 -1.35 -10.56 10.89
CA LEU A 63 -2.72 -10.34 11.32
C LEU A 63 -3.46 -11.67 11.28
N THR A 64 -3.66 -12.26 12.47
CA THR A 64 -4.34 -13.55 12.65
C THR A 64 -5.86 -13.44 12.54
N ASP A 65 -6.38 -12.24 12.74
CA ASP A 65 -7.80 -11.95 12.65
C ASP A 65 -8.01 -10.59 11.99
N ALA A 66 -8.43 -10.62 10.72
CA ALA A 66 -8.89 -9.45 9.99
C ALA A 66 -10.41 -9.53 9.76
N SER A 67 -11.14 -10.13 10.73
CA SER A 67 -12.59 -10.30 10.68
C SER A 67 -13.27 -9.02 10.21
N PRO A 68 -13.79 -9.02 8.98
CA PRO A 68 -14.29 -7.81 8.36
C PRO A 68 -15.76 -7.64 8.72
N ARG A 69 -16.11 -6.52 9.37
CA ARG A 69 -17.35 -5.86 8.96
C ARG A 69 -17.05 -5.27 7.58
N PHE A 70 -17.25 -6.08 6.54
CA PHE A 70 -16.91 -5.81 5.13
C PHE A 70 -17.64 -4.59 4.52
N ASP A 71 -18.39 -3.83 5.31
CA ASP A 71 -19.31 -2.80 4.82
C ASP A 71 -18.69 -1.40 4.67
N SER A 72 -17.43 -1.14 5.07
CA SER A 72 -17.06 0.27 5.35
C SER A 72 -15.73 0.84 4.84
N VAL A 73 -14.76 0.09 4.29
CA VAL A 73 -13.42 0.70 4.06
C VAL A 73 -12.67 0.21 2.81
N MET A 74 -13.35 0.08 1.67
CA MET A 74 -12.69 -0.16 0.38
C MET A 74 -12.70 1.11 -0.46
N GLN A 75 -11.61 1.90 -0.41
CA GLN A 75 -11.37 2.92 -1.42
C GLN A 75 -10.60 2.28 -2.58
N ARG A 76 -11.33 1.90 -3.63
CA ARG A 76 -10.71 1.44 -4.88
C ARG A 76 -9.95 2.62 -5.49
N LEU A 77 -8.63 2.53 -5.52
CA LEU A 77 -7.84 3.46 -6.31
C LEU A 77 -8.10 3.16 -7.79
N ASP A 78 -8.41 4.20 -8.56
CA ASP A 78 -8.63 4.09 -9.99
C ASP A 78 -7.36 3.52 -10.65
N SER A 79 -7.39 2.23 -10.98
CA SER A 79 -6.47 1.65 -11.94
C SER A 79 -6.69 2.36 -13.27
N LEU A 80 -5.63 2.88 -13.88
CA LEU A 80 -5.71 3.47 -15.22
C LEU A 80 -6.37 2.46 -16.16
N GLY A 81 -7.62 2.74 -16.56
CA GLY A 81 -8.35 1.85 -17.44
C GLY A 81 -7.58 1.66 -18.76
N PRO A 82 -7.77 0.53 -19.46
CA PRO A 82 -6.98 0.12 -20.63
C PRO A 82 -6.96 1.12 -21.80
N ARG A 83 -7.76 2.20 -21.73
CA ARG A 83 -7.86 3.27 -22.74
C ARG A 83 -7.17 4.58 -22.38
N ARG A 84 -6.47 4.70 -21.24
CA ARG A 84 -5.73 5.93 -20.89
C ARG A 84 -4.23 5.75 -21.15
N PRO A 85 -3.62 6.48 -22.13
CA PRO A 85 -2.18 6.42 -22.31
C PRO A 85 -1.47 7.02 -21.08
N ALA A 86 -0.38 6.37 -20.64
CA ALA A 86 0.35 6.65 -19.40
C ALA A 86 0.72 8.13 -19.19
N ARG A 87 0.87 8.90 -20.27
CA ARG A 87 1.15 10.34 -20.26
C ARG A 87 0.09 11.21 -19.55
N HIS A 88 -1.16 10.76 -19.46
CA HIS A 88 -2.24 11.57 -18.87
C HIS A 88 -2.47 11.31 -17.38
N GLY A 89 -1.95 10.20 -16.84
CA GLY A 89 -2.07 9.88 -15.41
C GLY A 89 -1.14 10.69 -14.51
N MET A 90 -0.06 11.25 -15.08
CA MET A 90 0.89 12.09 -14.33
C MET A 90 0.36 13.50 -14.05
N ASP A 91 -0.62 13.99 -14.83
CA ASP A 91 -1.15 15.37 -14.74
C ASP A 91 -2.28 15.52 -13.69
N ALA A 92 -2.94 14.42 -13.32
CA ALA A 92 -4.05 14.44 -12.36
C ALA A 92 -3.60 14.47 -10.88
N ARG A 93 -2.29 14.46 -10.60
CA ARG A 93 -1.72 14.55 -9.24
C ARG A 93 -1.18 15.93 -8.92
N GLN A 94 -2.00 16.97 -9.09
CA GLN A 94 -1.76 18.25 -8.42
C GLN A 94 -2.85 18.52 -7.38
N PRO A 95 -2.67 18.13 -6.11
CA PRO A 95 -3.24 18.91 -5.03
C PRO A 95 -2.29 20.10 -4.82
N HIS A 96 -2.71 21.31 -5.20
CA HIS A 96 -2.38 22.61 -4.58
C HIS A 96 -2.59 23.73 -5.61
N ARG A 97 -3.81 24.25 -5.53
CA ARG A 97 -4.27 25.55 -6.00
C ARG A 97 -3.23 26.65 -5.72
N TRP A 98 -2.39 26.99 -6.69
CA TRP A 98 -1.69 28.27 -6.68
C TRP A 98 -2.69 29.38 -7.04
N SER A 99 -3.01 30.22 -6.06
CA SER A 99 -3.84 31.40 -6.23
C SER A 99 -3.23 32.33 -7.26
N ARG A 100 -4.01 32.67 -8.29
CA ARG A 100 -3.76 33.83 -9.14
C ARG A 100 -3.90 35.10 -8.29
N SER A 101 -2.84 35.89 -8.17
CA SER A 101 -2.96 37.35 -7.97
C SER A 101 -1.63 38.04 -8.30
N HIS A 102 -1.40 38.36 -9.57
CA HIS A 102 -0.58 39.51 -9.98
C HIS A 102 -1.13 40.00 -11.32
N ARG A 103 -2.02 40.99 -11.23
CA ARG A 103 -2.20 42.03 -12.23
C ARG A 103 -2.50 43.31 -11.46
#